data_AF-A0A521G2N1-F1
#
_entry.id   AF-A0A521G2N1-F1
#
_cell.length_a   1.000
_cell.length_b   1.000
_cell.length_c   1.000
_cell.angle_alpha   90.00
_cell.angle_beta   90.00
_cell.angle_gamma   90.00
#
_symmetry.space_group_name_H-M   'P 1'
#
loop_
_entity.id
_entity.type
_entity.pdbx_description
1 polymer ?
#
loop_
_entity_poly.entity_id
_entity_poly.type
_entity_poly.pdbx_seq_one_letter_code
_entity_poly.pdbx_strand_id
1 'polypeptide(L)'
;MENNRLFLKKIATKKFILIIGIILWLIYPPKVGFTLHLSLGCIRFFIVISFVLITLDVIFFFIERSSIYLYDILKVLILLTVSTAGNFYLKSLDNQAVGFLRNSAENIRSQCIKLKKCPVCLDGWKKIDDNDYCQYKYIGSGGTVFYIYYYPDNDHFNMYIHYGPDSEFHLYGSIKTPVSEDRYDDL
;
A
#
# COMPACT_ATOMS: atom_id res chain seq x y z
N MET A 1 8.54 -44.94 13.69
CA MET A 1 8.90 -43.61 14.24
C MET A 1 9.83 -42.79 13.34
N GLU A 2 10.58 -43.40 12.42
CA GLU A 2 11.55 -42.71 11.55
C GLU A 2 10.91 -41.86 10.43
N ASN A 3 9.75 -42.29 9.91
CA ASN A 3 8.99 -41.56 8.88
C ASN A 3 8.50 -40.17 9.33
N ASN A 4 8.16 -39.98 10.62
CA ASN A 4 7.68 -38.70 11.12
C ASN A 4 8.79 -37.65 11.22
N ARG A 5 10.05 -38.06 11.49
CA ARG A 5 11.21 -37.15 11.52
C ARG A 5 11.58 -36.62 10.13
N LEU A 6 11.46 -37.46 9.10
CA LEU A 6 11.73 -37.06 7.71
C LEU A 6 10.66 -36.09 7.17
N PHE A 7 9.40 -36.30 7.57
CA PHE A 7 8.28 -35.42 7.21
C PHE A 7 8.41 -34.04 7.87
N LEU A 8 8.76 -34.00 9.17
CA LEU A 8 8.98 -32.75 9.92
C LEU A 8 10.19 -31.96 9.40
N LYS A 9 11.29 -32.62 9.03
CA LYS A 9 12.44 -31.96 8.38
C LYS A 9 12.06 -31.34 7.04
N LYS A 10 11.31 -32.05 6.19
CA LYS A 10 10.84 -31.52 4.88
C LYS A 10 9.92 -30.30 5.04
N ILE A 11 9.09 -30.26 6.10
CA ILE A 11 8.23 -29.11 6.40
C ILE A 11 9.08 -27.91 6.88
N ALA A 12 10.06 -28.15 7.76
CA ALA A 12 10.92 -27.09 8.28
C ALA A 12 11.79 -26.41 7.20
N THR A 13 12.33 -27.16 6.25
CA THR A 13 13.13 -26.59 5.14
C THR A 13 12.27 -25.77 4.17
N LYS A 14 11.01 -26.18 3.93
CA LYS A 14 10.06 -25.41 3.12
C LYS A 14 9.65 -24.09 3.79
N LYS A 15 9.48 -24.08 5.11
CA LYS A 15 9.17 -22.86 5.89
C LYS A 15 10.31 -21.83 5.85
N PHE A 16 11.57 -22.27 5.83
CA PHE A 16 12.74 -21.37 5.76
C PHE A 16 12.92 -20.70 4.39
N ILE A 17 12.66 -21.43 3.30
CA ILE A 17 12.69 -20.88 1.92
C ILE A 17 11.60 -19.82 1.75
N LEU A 18 10.42 -20.02 2.36
CA LEU A 18 9.34 -19.04 2.36
C LEU A 18 9.75 -17.74 3.07
N ILE A 19 10.38 -17.83 4.24
CA ILE A 19 10.87 -16.66 4.99
C ILE A 19 11.92 -15.87 4.19
N ILE A 20 12.87 -16.56 3.54
CA ILE A 20 13.86 -15.92 2.66
C ILE A 20 13.19 -15.28 1.44
N GLY A 21 12.21 -15.95 0.83
CA GLY A 21 11.43 -15.39 -0.28
C GLY A 21 10.70 -14.11 0.10
N ILE A 22 10.16 -14.05 1.32
CA ILE A 22 9.48 -12.87 1.87
C ILE A 22 10.48 -11.75 2.14
N ILE A 23 11.65 -12.06 2.72
CA ILE A 23 12.71 -11.07 2.93
C ILE A 23 13.20 -10.51 1.58
N LEU A 24 13.46 -11.37 0.60
CA LEU A 24 13.89 -10.96 -0.74
C LEU A 24 12.83 -10.12 -1.46
N TRP A 25 11.57 -10.42 -1.26
CA TRP A 25 10.47 -9.69 -1.87
C TRP A 25 10.16 -8.38 -1.13
N LEU A 26 10.35 -8.31 0.19
CA LEU A 26 10.31 -7.07 0.98
C LEU A 26 11.48 -6.11 0.62
N ILE A 27 12.61 -6.67 0.20
CA ILE A 27 13.74 -5.90 -0.34
C ILE A 27 13.43 -5.36 -1.74
N TYR A 28 12.42 -5.87 -2.45
CA TYR A 28 12.05 -5.33 -3.76
C TYR A 28 11.18 -4.08 -3.56
N PRO A 29 11.75 -2.84 -3.69
CA PRO A 29 10.97 -1.64 -3.50
C PRO A 29 9.87 -1.58 -4.57
N PRO A 30 8.64 -1.21 -4.21
CA PRO A 30 7.59 -1.03 -5.21
C PRO A 30 8.05 0.05 -6.20
N LYS A 31 7.99 -0.26 -7.50
CA LYS A 31 8.38 0.69 -8.56
C LYS A 31 7.26 1.68 -8.88
N VAL A 32 6.01 1.22 -8.75
CA VAL A 32 4.80 1.99 -9.03
C VAL A 32 3.72 1.74 -7.97
N GLY A 33 2.73 2.64 -7.88
CA GLY A 33 1.58 2.49 -6.96
C GLY A 33 0.92 1.10 -6.99
N PHE A 34 0.79 0.49 -8.18
CA PHE A 34 0.23 -0.88 -8.30
C PHE A 34 1.03 -1.93 -7.55
N THR A 35 2.35 -1.94 -7.77
CA THR A 35 3.24 -2.87 -7.10
C THR A 35 3.27 -2.62 -5.59
N LEU A 36 3.00 -1.39 -5.13
CA LEU A 36 2.86 -1.10 -3.70
C LEU A 36 1.63 -1.78 -3.11
N HIS A 37 0.47 -1.73 -3.77
CA HIS A 37 -0.77 -2.37 -3.28
C HIS A 37 -0.67 -3.90 -3.29
N LEU A 38 -0.11 -4.49 -4.35
CA LEU A 38 0.22 -5.92 -4.36
C LEU A 38 1.15 -6.27 -3.21
N SER A 39 2.15 -5.41 -2.96
CA SER A 39 3.05 -5.63 -1.84
C SER A 39 2.38 -5.51 -0.48
N LEU A 40 1.48 -4.56 -0.29
CA LEU A 40 0.68 -4.50 0.94
C LEU A 40 -0.18 -5.75 1.12
N GLY A 41 -0.83 -6.23 0.05
CA GLY A 41 -1.68 -7.43 0.09
C GLY A 41 -0.91 -8.67 0.53
N CYS A 42 0.22 -8.95 -0.13
CA CYS A 42 1.06 -10.10 0.20
C CYS A 42 1.65 -10.00 1.62
N ILE A 43 2.09 -8.82 2.09
CA ILE A 43 2.55 -8.66 3.48
C ILE A 43 1.43 -8.96 4.47
N ARG A 44 0.24 -8.37 4.26
CA ARG A 44 -0.91 -8.57 5.16
C ARG A 44 -1.31 -10.04 5.23
N PHE A 45 -1.24 -10.75 4.11
CA PHE A 45 -1.44 -12.19 4.07
C PHE A 45 -0.45 -12.95 4.98
N PHE A 46 0.85 -12.60 4.95
CA PHE A 46 1.84 -13.22 5.84
C PHE A 46 1.64 -12.88 7.31
N ILE A 47 1.17 -11.67 7.63
CA ILE A 47 0.78 -11.30 9.00
C ILE A 47 -0.34 -12.23 9.48
N VAL A 48 -1.41 -12.39 8.69
CA VAL A 48 -2.55 -13.25 9.03
C VAL A 48 -2.11 -14.71 9.19
N ILE A 49 -1.33 -15.25 8.25
CA ILE A 49 -0.81 -16.62 8.36
C ILE A 49 0.03 -16.80 9.61
N SER A 50 0.86 -15.82 9.96
CA SER A 50 1.71 -15.90 11.15
C SER A 50 0.87 -16.03 12.42
N PHE A 51 -0.23 -15.27 12.53
CA PHE A 51 -1.18 -15.42 13.63
C PHE A 51 -1.82 -16.80 13.65
N VAL A 52 -2.32 -17.28 12.51
CA VAL A 52 -2.93 -18.62 12.41
C VAL A 52 -1.96 -19.72 12.85
N LEU A 53 -0.71 -19.66 12.41
CA LEU A 53 0.32 -20.64 12.78
C LEU A 53 0.61 -20.63 14.28
N ILE A 54 0.79 -19.43 14.88
CA ILE A 54 0.99 -19.30 16.33
C ILE A 54 -0.20 -19.88 17.10
N THR A 55 -1.43 -19.56 16.69
CA THR A 55 -2.64 -20.05 17.35
C THR A 55 -2.76 -21.58 17.27
N LEU A 56 -2.47 -22.17 16.10
CA LEU A 56 -2.49 -23.62 15.93
C LEU A 56 -1.44 -24.31 16.79
N ASP A 57 -0.21 -23.79 16.84
CA ASP A 57 0.86 -24.35 17.68
C ASP A 57 0.48 -24.29 19.18
N VAL A 58 -0.14 -23.19 19.63
CA VAL A 58 -0.64 -23.04 21.01
C VAL A 58 -1.78 -24.02 21.31
N ILE A 59 -2.78 -24.15 20.43
CA ILE A 59 -3.89 -25.10 20.60
C ILE A 59 -3.34 -26.53 20.69
N PHE A 60 -2.42 -26.88 19.80
CA PHE A 60 -1.83 -28.21 19.74
C PHE A 60 -1.06 -28.57 21.02
N PHE A 61 -0.35 -27.60 21.60
CA PHE A 61 0.29 -27.76 22.92
C PHE A 61 -0.69 -28.07 24.03
N PHE A 62 -1.83 -27.38 24.07
CA PHE A 62 -2.84 -27.62 25.10
C PHE A 62 -3.55 -28.97 24.91
N ILE A 63 -3.83 -29.37 23.66
CA ILE A 63 -4.55 -30.62 23.36
C ILE A 63 -3.65 -31.85 23.55
N GLU A 64 -2.45 -31.85 22.97
CA GLU A 64 -1.60 -33.05 22.95
C GLU A 64 -0.57 -33.10 24.09
N ARG A 65 -0.46 -32.03 24.91
CA ARG A 65 0.66 -31.84 25.87
C ARG A 65 2.02 -32.11 25.24
N SER A 66 2.14 -31.84 23.93
CA SER A 66 3.38 -32.00 23.19
C SER A 66 4.34 -30.87 23.55
N SER A 67 5.65 -31.12 23.53
CA SER A 67 6.63 -30.06 23.76
C SER A 67 6.68 -29.12 22.56
N ILE A 68 6.23 -27.87 22.68
CA ILE A 68 6.54 -26.86 21.66
C ILE A 68 8.02 -26.52 21.74
N TYR A 69 8.73 -26.65 20.62
CA TYR A 69 10.08 -26.13 20.52
C TYR A 69 10.02 -24.61 20.36
N LEU A 70 10.66 -23.89 21.29
CA LEU A 70 10.77 -22.43 21.26
C LEU A 70 11.31 -21.90 19.92
N TYR A 71 12.16 -22.68 19.27
CA TYR A 71 12.70 -22.41 17.94
C TYR A 71 11.63 -22.30 16.83
N ASP A 72 10.55 -23.08 16.90
CA ASP A 72 9.50 -23.05 15.88
C ASP A 72 8.59 -21.83 16.04
N ILE A 73 8.27 -21.44 17.28
CA ILE A 73 7.58 -20.18 17.57
C ILE A 73 8.43 -18.99 17.11
N LEU A 74 9.73 -19.00 17.42
CA LEU A 74 10.62 -17.88 17.13
C LEU A 74 10.67 -17.55 15.64
N LYS A 75 10.64 -18.54 14.74
CA LYS A 75 10.60 -18.31 13.28
C LYS A 75 9.34 -17.57 12.85
N VAL A 76 8.19 -17.96 13.40
CA VAL A 76 6.91 -17.33 13.05
C VAL A 76 6.84 -15.91 13.62
N LEU A 77 7.41 -15.68 14.80
CA LEU A 77 7.56 -14.34 15.36
C LEU A 77 8.47 -13.46 14.52
N ILE A 78 9.62 -13.96 14.05
CA ILE A 78 10.50 -13.21 13.14
C ILE A 78 9.74 -12.84 11.86
N LEU A 79 9.00 -13.79 11.27
CA LEU A 79 8.19 -13.54 10.10
C LEU A 79 7.14 -12.46 10.36
N LEU A 80 6.43 -12.54 11.48
CA LEU A 80 5.42 -11.55 11.89
C LEU A 80 6.04 -10.17 12.06
N THR A 81 7.18 -10.07 12.76
CA THR A 81 7.89 -8.80 12.98
C THR A 81 8.34 -8.17 11.66
N VAL A 82 8.99 -8.95 10.79
CA VAL A 82 9.49 -8.49 9.49
C VAL A 82 8.33 -8.05 8.59
N SER A 83 7.24 -8.82 8.56
CA SER A 83 6.04 -8.47 7.79
C SER A 83 5.39 -7.19 8.33
N THR A 84 5.30 -7.05 9.65
CA THR A 84 4.73 -5.85 10.29
C THR A 84 5.56 -4.60 9.99
N ALA A 85 6.89 -4.69 10.09
CA ALA A 85 7.80 -3.60 9.73
C ALA A 85 7.67 -3.22 8.25
N GLY A 86 7.61 -4.22 7.35
CA GLY A 86 7.37 -4.01 5.93
C GLY A 86 6.03 -3.31 5.65
N ASN A 87 4.96 -3.71 6.34
CA ASN A 87 3.65 -3.05 6.22
C ASN A 87 3.71 -1.58 6.63
N PHE A 88 4.40 -1.26 7.73
CA PHE A 88 4.59 0.13 8.15
C PHE A 88 5.37 0.95 7.13
N TYR A 89 6.45 0.37 6.59
CA TYR A 89 7.25 1.02 5.55
C TYR A 89 6.42 1.31 4.30
N LEU A 90 5.73 0.31 3.74
CA LEU A 90 4.91 0.48 2.53
C LEU A 90 3.76 1.47 2.75
N LYS A 91 3.11 1.42 3.92
CA LYS A 91 2.05 2.37 4.27
C LYS A 91 2.59 3.81 4.39
N SER A 92 3.83 3.97 4.85
CA SER A 92 4.49 5.29 4.87
C SER A 92 4.70 5.84 3.46
N LEU A 93 5.09 4.99 2.49
CA LEU A 93 5.23 5.41 1.09
C LEU A 93 3.90 5.88 0.49
N ASP A 94 2.83 5.14 0.76
CA ASP A 94 1.48 5.50 0.32
C ASP A 94 1.01 6.82 0.94
N ASN A 95 1.16 6.96 2.27
CA ASN A 95 0.82 8.19 2.99
C ASN A 95 1.59 9.42 2.48
N GLN A 96 2.82 9.26 2.00
CA GLN A 96 3.58 10.36 1.40
C GLN A 96 2.96 10.82 0.08
N ALA A 97 2.57 9.88 -0.79
CA ALA A 97 1.90 10.20 -2.06
C ALA A 97 0.54 10.86 -1.80
N VAL A 98 -0.26 10.29 -0.89
CA VAL A 98 -1.56 10.86 -0.48
C VAL A 98 -1.38 12.24 0.15
N GLY A 99 -0.38 12.42 1.01
CA GLY A 99 -0.06 13.71 1.62
C GLY A 99 0.33 14.77 0.58
N PHE A 100 1.16 14.39 -0.40
CA PHE A 100 1.50 15.27 -1.52
C PHE A 100 0.26 15.64 -2.35
N LEU A 101 -0.63 14.68 -2.62
CA LEU A 101 -1.88 14.92 -3.34
C LEU A 101 -2.77 15.92 -2.59
N ARG A 102 -2.99 15.71 -1.29
CA ARG A 102 -3.80 16.59 -0.44
C ARG A 102 -3.26 18.01 -0.39
N ASN A 103 -1.95 18.16 -0.21
CA ASN A 103 -1.30 19.48 -0.21
C ASN A 103 -1.42 20.16 -1.58
N SER A 104 -1.28 19.40 -2.67
CA SER A 104 -1.44 19.93 -4.02
C SER A 104 -2.87 20.39 -4.29
N ALA A 105 -3.86 19.60 -3.85
CA ALA A 105 -5.28 19.93 -3.97
C ALA A 105 -5.64 21.22 -3.22
N GLU A 106 -5.18 21.41 -1.99
CA GLU A 106 -5.44 22.65 -1.23
C GLU A 106 -4.76 23.88 -1.86
N ASN A 107 -3.56 23.70 -2.42
CA ASN A 107 -2.89 24.75 -3.18
C ASN A 107 -3.66 25.13 -4.45
N ILE A 108 -4.16 24.13 -5.19
CA ILE A 108 -5.00 24.37 -6.39
C ILE A 108 -6.29 25.08 -6.01
N ARG A 109 -6.97 24.61 -4.96
CA ARG A 109 -8.18 25.26 -4.45
C ARG A 109 -7.95 26.73 -4.13
N SER A 110 -6.84 27.04 -3.45
CA SER A 110 -6.47 28.43 -3.16
C SER A 110 -6.31 29.27 -4.43
N GLN A 111 -5.75 28.68 -5.50
CA GLN A 111 -5.68 29.33 -6.82
C GLN A 111 -7.06 29.47 -7.48
N CYS A 112 -7.90 28.43 -7.43
CA CYS A 112 -9.27 28.48 -7.95
C CYS A 112 -10.07 29.62 -7.32
N ILE A 113 -10.00 29.78 -5.99
CA ILE A 113 -10.68 30.86 -5.25
C ILE A 113 -10.17 32.23 -5.69
N LYS A 114 -8.84 32.39 -5.80
CA LYS A 114 -8.22 33.65 -6.21
C LYS A 114 -8.60 34.06 -7.64
N LEU A 115 -8.64 33.09 -8.55
CA LEU A 115 -8.95 33.31 -9.97
C LEU A 115 -10.46 33.26 -10.28
N LYS A 116 -11.29 32.87 -9.30
CA LYS A 116 -12.71 32.53 -9.49
C LYS A 116 -12.95 31.48 -10.58
N LYS A 117 -11.92 30.72 -10.94
CA LYS A 117 -11.92 29.64 -11.93
C LYS A 117 -10.74 28.72 -11.65
N CYS A 118 -10.91 27.41 -11.81
CA CYS A 118 -9.80 26.47 -11.67
C CYS A 118 -8.88 26.49 -12.90
N PRO A 119 -7.55 26.43 -12.70
CA PRO A 119 -6.58 26.44 -13.79
C PRO A 119 -6.67 25.15 -14.60
N VAL A 120 -6.45 25.23 -15.92
CA VAL A 120 -6.54 24.04 -16.80
C VAL A 120 -5.41 23.06 -16.53
N CYS A 121 -4.16 23.51 -16.48
CA CYS A 121 -3.04 22.73 -15.95
C CYS A 121 -2.17 23.63 -15.09
N LEU A 122 -1.54 23.03 -14.10
CA LEU A 122 -0.51 23.68 -13.30
C LEU A 122 0.86 23.62 -13.99
N ASP A 123 1.72 24.56 -13.65
CA ASP A 123 3.12 24.55 -14.08
C ASP A 123 3.82 23.25 -13.62
N GLY A 124 4.55 22.62 -14.54
CA GLY A 124 5.24 21.35 -14.30
C GLY A 124 4.36 20.10 -14.42
N TRP A 125 3.05 20.24 -14.65
CA TRP A 125 2.16 19.14 -14.97
C TRP A 125 2.10 18.91 -16.47
N LYS A 126 2.12 17.65 -16.87
CA LYS A 126 2.06 17.26 -18.29
C LYS A 126 0.59 17.13 -18.69
N LYS A 127 0.14 17.91 -19.67
CA LYS A 127 -1.17 17.67 -20.31
C LYS A 127 -1.13 16.33 -21.05
N ILE A 128 -2.11 15.46 -20.79
CA ILE A 128 -2.24 14.17 -21.47
C ILE A 128 -3.40 14.30 -22.47
N ASP A 129 -3.04 14.37 -23.76
CA ASP A 129 -3.95 14.41 -24.91
C ASP A 129 -5.02 15.53 -24.88
N ASP A 130 -6.02 15.42 -25.76
CA ASP A 130 -7.17 16.33 -25.88
C ASP A 130 -8.18 16.19 -24.74
N ASN A 131 -7.97 15.25 -23.80
CA ASN A 131 -8.93 14.90 -22.75
C ASN A 131 -8.95 15.86 -21.54
N ASP A 132 -8.42 17.09 -21.70
CA ASP A 132 -8.47 18.17 -20.72
C ASP A 132 -8.05 17.82 -19.28
N TYR A 133 -7.19 16.81 -19.11
CA TYR A 133 -6.58 16.50 -17.82
C TYR A 133 -5.06 16.57 -17.85
N CYS A 134 -4.50 16.74 -16.66
CA CYS A 134 -3.07 16.92 -16.45
C CYS A 134 -2.54 15.80 -15.55
N GLN A 135 -1.31 15.37 -15.81
CA GLN A 135 -0.63 14.34 -15.06
C GLN A 135 0.64 14.89 -14.43
N TYR A 136 0.89 14.52 -13.18
CA TYR A 136 2.15 14.75 -12.49
C TYR A 136 2.77 13.44 -12.05
N LYS A 137 4.07 13.29 -12.33
CA LYS A 137 4.85 12.13 -11.90
C LYS A 137 5.52 12.44 -10.57
N TYR A 138 4.91 11.98 -9.48
CA TYR A 138 5.49 12.08 -8.15
C TYR A 138 6.44 10.91 -7.90
N ILE A 139 7.65 11.20 -7.41
CA ILE A 139 8.63 10.19 -7.02
C ILE A 139 8.75 10.26 -5.50
N GLY A 140 8.19 9.26 -4.82
CA GLY A 140 8.25 9.15 -3.37
C GLY A 140 9.60 8.67 -2.86
N SER A 141 9.72 8.58 -1.53
CA SER A 141 10.90 8.01 -0.89
C SER A 141 11.16 6.57 -1.38
N GLY A 142 12.42 6.20 -1.62
CA GLY A 142 12.76 4.88 -2.15
C GLY A 142 12.54 4.70 -3.66
N GLY A 143 12.17 5.77 -4.39
CA GLY A 143 12.08 5.76 -5.85
C GLY A 143 10.76 5.22 -6.41
N THR A 144 9.76 5.00 -5.55
CA THR A 144 8.42 4.57 -5.98
C THR A 144 7.71 5.70 -6.72
N VAL A 145 7.20 5.40 -7.91
CA VAL A 145 6.53 6.37 -8.78
C VAL A 145 5.01 6.31 -8.57
N PHE A 146 4.41 7.48 -8.37
CA PHE A 146 2.97 7.67 -8.33
C PHE A 146 2.57 8.64 -9.44
N TYR A 147 1.58 8.24 -10.23
CA TYR A 147 0.98 9.11 -11.23
C TYR A 147 -0.25 9.77 -10.62
N ILE A 148 -0.18 11.08 -10.55
CA ILE A 148 -1.26 11.92 -10.04
C ILE A 148 -1.95 12.55 -11.24
N TYR A 149 -3.27 12.52 -11.23
CA TYR A 149 -4.09 13.12 -12.26
C TYR A 149 -4.91 14.27 -11.70
N TYR A 150 -5.16 15.27 -12.54
CA TYR A 150 -5.92 16.46 -12.24
C TYR A 150 -6.89 16.76 -13.38
N TYR A 151 -8.17 16.85 -13.04
CA TYR A 151 -9.28 17.12 -13.94
C TYR A 151 -9.97 18.40 -13.48
N PRO A 152 -9.67 19.54 -14.12
CA PRO A 152 -10.37 20.79 -13.85
C PRO A 152 -11.76 20.80 -14.50
N ASP A 153 -12.71 21.41 -13.81
CA ASP A 153 -13.87 22.06 -14.40
C ASP A 153 -13.83 23.56 -14.02
N ASN A 154 -14.74 24.37 -14.56
CA ASN A 154 -14.75 25.82 -14.36
C ASN A 154 -14.69 26.22 -12.89
N ASP A 155 -15.48 25.59 -12.02
CA ASP A 155 -15.59 25.96 -10.60
C ASP A 155 -15.12 24.88 -9.61
N HIS A 156 -14.83 23.67 -10.09
CA HIS A 156 -14.39 22.55 -9.29
C HIS A 156 -13.28 21.75 -9.97
N PHE A 157 -12.70 20.81 -9.25
CA PHE A 157 -11.67 19.93 -9.79
C PHE A 157 -11.67 18.59 -9.08
N ASN A 158 -11.21 17.58 -9.81
CA ASN A 158 -10.95 16.24 -9.30
C ASN A 158 -9.46 15.94 -9.38
N MET A 159 -8.93 15.31 -8.34
CA MET A 159 -7.56 14.81 -8.31
C MET A 159 -7.54 13.39 -7.82
N TYR A 160 -6.70 12.55 -8.42
CA TYR A 160 -6.55 11.20 -7.93
C TYR A 160 -5.16 10.61 -8.16
N ILE A 161 -4.82 9.63 -7.33
CA ILE A 161 -3.71 8.71 -7.57
C ILE A 161 -4.32 7.41 -8.09
N HIS A 162 -3.90 6.99 -9.29
CA HIS A 162 -4.29 5.71 -9.85
C HIS A 162 -3.26 4.65 -9.44
N TYR A 163 -3.66 3.74 -8.55
CA TYR A 163 -2.80 2.65 -8.11
C TYR A 163 -2.95 1.42 -9.01
N GLY A 164 -4.06 1.26 -9.73
CA GLY A 164 -4.29 0.16 -10.67
C GLY A 164 -5.78 -0.06 -10.88
N PRO A 165 -6.18 -1.14 -11.57
CA PRO A 165 -7.58 -1.42 -11.86
C PRO A 165 -8.41 -1.35 -10.57
N ASP A 166 -9.40 -0.45 -10.55
CA ASP A 166 -10.34 -0.22 -9.44
C ASP A 166 -9.71 0.17 -8.09
N SER A 167 -8.46 0.67 -8.10
CA SER A 167 -7.78 1.14 -6.89
C SER A 167 -7.29 2.57 -7.09
N GLU A 168 -8.05 3.51 -6.57
CA GLU A 168 -7.79 4.94 -6.70
C GLU A 168 -8.00 5.66 -5.37
N PHE A 169 -7.25 6.74 -5.15
CA PHE A 169 -7.50 7.65 -4.05
C PHE A 169 -7.92 9.00 -4.63
N HIS A 170 -9.17 9.40 -4.39
CA HIS A 170 -9.80 10.57 -4.99
C HIS A 170 -9.91 11.72 -4.01
N LEU A 171 -9.65 12.92 -4.50
CA LEU A 171 -9.95 14.18 -3.84
C LEU A 171 -10.78 15.04 -4.78
N TYR A 172 -11.81 15.66 -4.21
CA TYR A 172 -12.62 16.67 -4.84
C TYR A 172 -12.41 18.01 -4.15
N GLY A 173 -12.42 19.09 -4.92
CA GLY A 173 -12.39 20.44 -4.38
C GLY A 173 -13.09 21.43 -5.31
N SER A 174 -13.56 22.54 -4.76
CA SER A 174 -14.13 23.62 -5.58
C SER A 174 -13.83 25.00 -5.00
N ILE A 175 -14.24 26.04 -5.71
CA ILE A 175 -14.19 27.42 -5.23
C ILE A 175 -15.01 27.58 -3.93
N LYS A 176 -16.08 26.80 -3.78
CA LYS A 176 -17.03 26.91 -2.65
C LYS A 176 -16.81 25.87 -1.56
N THR A 177 -16.30 24.70 -1.92
CA THR A 177 -16.15 23.55 -1.01
C THR A 177 -14.69 23.34 -0.63
N PRO A 178 -14.41 22.95 0.62
CA PRO A 178 -13.07 22.48 1.01
C PRO A 178 -12.69 21.24 0.23
N VAL A 179 -11.38 20.94 0.19
CA VAL A 179 -10.94 19.67 -0.38
C VAL A 179 -11.43 18.54 0.52
N SER A 180 -12.10 17.56 -0.07
CA SER A 180 -12.58 16.38 0.61
C SER A 180 -12.20 15.13 -0.17
N GLU A 181 -12.06 14.03 0.55
CA GLU A 181 -12.01 12.71 -0.07
C GLU A 181 -13.38 12.43 -0.68
N ASP A 182 -13.42 12.27 -2.00
CA ASP A 182 -14.67 12.06 -2.70
C ASP A 182 -15.11 10.62 -2.43
N ARG A 183 -16.21 10.46 -1.69
CA ARG A 183 -16.91 9.19 -1.65
C ARG A 183 -17.80 9.18 -2.88
N TYR A 184 -17.52 8.27 -3.80
CA TYR A 184 -18.35 7.92 -4.98
C TYR A 184 -19.78 7.43 -4.60
N ASP A 185 -20.33 7.85 -3.47
CA ASP A 185 -21.59 7.37 -2.90
C ASP A 185 -22.82 8.17 -3.40
N ASP A 186 -22.65 9.23 -4.22
CA ASP A 186 -23.76 10.12 -4.64
C ASP A 186 -23.88 10.33 -6.17
N LEU A 187 -23.65 9.28 -6.99
CA LEU A 187 -24.06 9.26 -8.42
C LEU A 187 -24.97 8.06 -8.75
#